data_AF-Q9BT04-F1
#
_entry.id   AF-Q9BT04-F1
#
_cell.length_a   1.000
_cell.length_b   1.000
_cell.length_c   1.000
_cell.angle_alpha   90.00
_cell.angle_beta   90.00
_cell.angle_gamma   90.00
#
_symmetry.space_group_name_H-M   'P 1'
#
loop_
_entity.id
_entity.type
_entity.pdbx_description
1 polymer ?
#
loop_
_entity_poly.entity_id
_entity_poly.type
_entity_poly.pdbx_seq_one_letter_code
_entity_poly.pdbx_strand_id
1 'polypeptide(L)'
;MGEEGTGGTVHLLCLAASSGVPLFCRSSRGGAPARQQLPFSVIGSLNGVHMFGQNLEVQLSSARTENTTVVWKSFHDSITLIVLSSEVGISELRLERLLQMVFGAMVLLVGLEELTNIRNVERLKKDLRASYCLIDSFLGDSELIGDLTQCVDCVIPPEGSLLQEALSGFAEAAGTTFVSLVVSGRVVAATEGWWRLGTPEAVLLPWLVGSLPPQTARDYPVYLPHGSPTVPHRLLTLTLLPSLELCLLCGPSPPLSQLYPQLLERWWQPLLDPLRACLPLGPRALPSGFPLHTDILGLLLLHLELKRCLFTVEPLGDKEPSPEQRRRLLRNFYTLVTSTHFPPEPGPPEKTEDEVYQAQLPRACYLVLGTEEPGTGVRLVALQLGLRRLLLLLSPQSPTHGLRSLATHTLHALTPLL
;
A
#
# COMPACT_ATOMS: atom_id res chain seq x y z
N MET A 1 -10.05 -0.47 22.97
CA MET A 1 -9.23 -1.48 22.25
C MET A 1 -8.22 -2.05 23.24
N GLY A 2 -8.73 -2.80 24.21
CA GLY A 2 -7.94 -3.60 25.16
C GLY A 2 -8.34 -5.06 24.99
N GLU A 3 -7.46 -5.94 25.45
CA GLU A 3 -7.43 -7.40 25.29
C GLU A 3 -6.90 -7.91 23.96
N GLU A 4 -5.93 -8.82 24.08
CA GLU A 4 -5.24 -9.60 23.05
C GLU A 4 -6.21 -10.53 22.31
N GLY A 5 -7.25 -9.95 21.70
CA GLY A 5 -8.26 -10.65 20.95
C GLY A 5 -7.59 -11.48 19.87
N THR A 6 -7.69 -12.80 20.02
CA THR A 6 -7.35 -13.84 19.05
C THR A 6 -7.43 -13.28 17.63
N GLY A 7 -6.28 -13.08 16.98
CA GLY A 7 -6.18 -12.28 15.75
C GLY A 7 -7.32 -12.59 14.78
N GLY A 8 -8.10 -11.56 14.45
CA GLY A 8 -9.26 -11.70 13.57
C GLY A 8 -8.87 -12.36 12.25
N THR A 9 -9.85 -13.03 11.64
CA THR A 9 -9.69 -13.69 10.35
C THR A 9 -10.20 -12.80 9.24
N VAL A 10 -9.41 -12.71 8.17
CA VAL A 10 -9.81 -12.07 6.91
C VAL A 10 -9.88 -13.16 5.84
N HIS A 11 -11.02 -13.26 5.16
CA HIS A 11 -11.21 -14.16 4.03
C HIS A 11 -11.46 -13.34 2.77
N LEU A 12 -10.68 -13.60 1.73
CA LEU A 12 -10.82 -13.02 0.41
C LEU A 12 -11.29 -14.10 -0.56
N LEU A 13 -12.35 -13.80 -1.29
CA LEU A 13 -12.97 -14.68 -2.26
C LEU A 13 -13.05 -13.96 -3.60
N CYS A 14 -12.68 -14.67 -4.66
CA CYS A 14 -12.78 -14.20 -6.03
C CYS A 14 -13.66 -15.14 -6.82
N LEU A 15 -14.71 -14.60 -7.45
CA LEU A 15 -15.71 -15.33 -8.21
C LEU A 15 -15.75 -14.81 -9.64
N ALA A 16 -16.06 -15.69 -10.60
CA ALA A 16 -16.49 -15.28 -11.92
C ALA A 16 -17.95 -14.80 -11.84
N ALA A 17 -18.20 -13.53 -12.15
CA ALA A 17 -19.50 -12.88 -11.95
C ALA A 17 -20.64 -13.56 -12.74
N SER A 18 -20.36 -14.03 -13.95
CA SER A 18 -21.36 -14.67 -14.82
C SER A 18 -21.87 -16.03 -14.32
N SER A 19 -21.08 -16.75 -13.55
CA SER A 19 -21.37 -18.13 -13.14
C SER A 19 -21.39 -18.33 -11.63
N GLY A 20 -20.89 -17.38 -10.85
CA GLY A 20 -20.65 -17.53 -9.41
C GLY A 20 -19.54 -18.53 -9.07
N VAL A 21 -18.83 -19.08 -10.07
CA VAL A 21 -17.80 -20.10 -9.83
C VAL A 21 -16.62 -19.48 -9.10
N PRO A 22 -16.17 -20.05 -7.96
CA PRO A 22 -15.03 -19.53 -7.24
C PRO A 22 -13.74 -19.76 -8.02
N LEU A 23 -13.03 -18.67 -8.31
CA LEU A 23 -11.71 -18.63 -8.93
C LEU A 23 -10.62 -18.94 -7.90
N PHE A 24 -10.67 -18.27 -6.74
CA PHE A 24 -9.80 -18.60 -5.61
C PHE A 24 -10.41 -18.13 -4.28
N CYS A 25 -9.92 -18.71 -3.19
CA CYS A 25 -10.17 -18.27 -1.82
C CYS A 25 -8.84 -18.20 -1.08
N ARG A 26 -8.55 -17.05 -0.46
CA ARG A 26 -7.36 -16.81 0.38
C ARG A 26 -7.83 -16.36 1.76
N SER A 27 -7.05 -16.67 2.79
CA SER A 27 -7.36 -16.21 4.13
C SER A 27 -6.11 -15.85 4.91
N SER A 28 -6.26 -14.94 5.86
CA SER A 28 -5.24 -14.56 6.82
C SER A 28 -5.84 -14.58 8.22
N ARG A 29 -5.06 -15.02 9.20
CA ARG A 29 -5.41 -14.98 10.61
C ARG A 29 -4.32 -14.27 11.37
N GLY A 30 -4.65 -13.13 11.99
CA GLY A 30 -3.68 -12.33 12.72
C GLY A 30 -2.49 -11.85 11.87
N GLY A 31 -2.68 -11.66 10.56
CA GLY A 31 -1.62 -11.23 9.64
C GLY A 31 -0.75 -12.35 9.08
N ALA A 32 -1.03 -13.62 9.40
CA ALA A 32 -0.37 -14.78 8.82
C ALA A 32 -1.30 -15.51 7.83
N PRO A 33 -0.81 -16.00 6.69
CA PRO A 33 -1.62 -16.74 5.74
C PRO A 33 -2.22 -17.99 6.39
N ALA A 34 -3.54 -18.06 6.39
CA ALA A 34 -4.31 -19.20 6.86
C ALA A 34 -4.75 -20.03 5.64
N ARG A 35 -4.68 -21.37 5.76
CA ARG A 35 -5.18 -22.29 4.72
C ARG A 35 -6.66 -22.62 4.88
N GLN A 36 -7.39 -21.85 5.69
CA GLN A 36 -8.79 -22.13 5.99
C GLN A 36 -9.66 -21.67 4.82
N GLN A 37 -10.12 -22.62 4.01
CA GLN A 37 -11.09 -22.36 2.97
C GLN A 37 -12.48 -22.20 3.57
N LEU A 38 -13.23 -21.23 3.06
CA LEU A 38 -14.64 -21.11 3.41
C LEU A 38 -15.42 -22.30 2.82
N PRO A 39 -16.40 -22.85 3.55
CA PRO A 39 -17.28 -23.88 3.01
C PRO A 39 -17.99 -23.39 1.74
N PHE A 40 -18.20 -24.28 0.77
CA PHE A 40 -18.91 -23.96 -0.48
C PHE A 40 -20.31 -23.40 -0.24
N SER A 41 -20.99 -23.83 0.82
CA SER A 41 -22.29 -23.28 1.22
C SER A 41 -22.21 -21.79 1.55
N VAL A 42 -21.19 -21.38 2.30
CA VAL A 42 -20.96 -19.97 2.65
C VAL A 42 -20.64 -19.15 1.41
N ILE A 43 -19.76 -19.67 0.54
CA ILE A 43 -19.43 -19.03 -0.74
C ILE A 43 -20.69 -18.82 -1.59
N GLY A 44 -21.52 -19.87 -1.72
CA GLY A 44 -22.77 -19.83 -2.45
C GLY A 44 -23.77 -18.84 -1.88
N SER A 45 -23.91 -18.78 -0.54
CA SER A 45 -24.79 -17.81 0.13
C SER A 45 -24.34 -16.37 -0.08
N LEU A 46 -23.04 -16.08 0.06
CA LEU A 46 -22.50 -14.73 -0.12
C LEU A 46 -22.67 -14.24 -1.56
N ASN A 47 -22.49 -15.13 -2.54
CA ASN A 47 -22.77 -14.82 -3.93
C ASN A 47 -24.28 -14.64 -4.16
N GLY A 48 -25.12 -15.50 -3.56
CA GLY A 48 -26.58 -15.41 -3.68
C GLY A 48 -27.14 -14.08 -3.17
N VAL A 49 -26.64 -13.58 -2.03
CA VAL A 49 -27.02 -12.27 -1.48
C VAL A 49 -26.64 -11.14 -2.44
N HIS A 50 -25.44 -11.18 -3.01
CA HIS A 50 -24.98 -10.20 -4.00
C HIS A 50 -25.84 -10.21 -5.26
N MET A 51 -26.09 -11.39 -5.83
CA MET A 51 -26.92 -11.57 -7.02
C MET A 51 -28.38 -11.15 -6.77
N PHE A 52 -28.91 -11.37 -5.58
CA PHE A 52 -30.26 -10.94 -5.21
C PHE A 52 -30.40 -9.41 -5.28
N GLY A 53 -29.40 -8.67 -4.77
CA GLY A 53 -29.34 -7.22 -4.92
C GLY A 53 -29.27 -6.80 -6.39
N GLN A 54 -28.35 -7.41 -7.17
CA GLN A 54 -28.18 -7.09 -8.59
C GLN A 54 -29.46 -7.31 -9.42
N ASN A 55 -30.20 -8.39 -9.16
CA ASN A 55 -31.47 -8.67 -9.84
C ASN A 55 -32.56 -7.62 -9.54
N LEU A 56 -32.41 -6.87 -8.45
CA LEU A 56 -33.29 -5.76 -8.07
C LEU A 56 -32.69 -4.39 -8.42
N GLU A 57 -31.63 -4.35 -9.24
CA GLU A 57 -30.88 -3.14 -9.60
C GLU A 57 -30.29 -2.40 -8.37
N VAL A 58 -30.08 -3.12 -7.26
CA VAL A 58 -29.45 -2.60 -6.04
C VAL A 58 -28.01 -3.10 -5.96
N GLN A 59 -27.07 -2.17 -5.91
CA GLN A 59 -25.66 -2.50 -5.68
C GLN A 59 -25.37 -2.67 -4.19
N LEU A 60 -25.27 -3.91 -3.72
CA LEU A 60 -24.80 -4.20 -2.39
C LEU A 60 -23.28 -3.98 -2.31
N SER A 61 -22.84 -2.98 -1.56
CA SER A 61 -21.42 -2.66 -1.34
C SER A 61 -20.87 -3.32 -0.08
N SER A 62 -21.57 -3.23 1.03
CA SER A 62 -21.13 -3.74 2.32
C SER A 62 -22.29 -4.20 3.20
N ALA A 63 -22.00 -5.07 4.16
CA ALA A 63 -22.92 -5.52 5.19
C ALA A 63 -22.12 -5.78 6.47
N ARG A 64 -22.73 -5.47 7.62
CA ARG A 64 -22.16 -5.77 8.93
C ARG A 64 -23.09 -6.71 9.68
N THR A 65 -22.51 -7.77 10.23
CA THR A 65 -23.14 -8.61 11.25
C THR A 65 -22.55 -8.25 12.62
N GLU A 66 -22.97 -8.94 13.67
CA GLU A 66 -22.44 -8.73 15.03
C GLU A 66 -20.92 -8.93 15.11
N ASN A 67 -20.37 -9.87 14.33
CA ASN A 67 -18.97 -10.28 14.45
C ASN A 67 -18.19 -10.19 13.13
N THR A 68 -18.83 -9.84 12.02
CA THR A 68 -18.19 -9.80 10.71
C THR A 68 -18.62 -8.62 9.88
N THR A 69 -17.65 -8.03 9.18
CA THR A 69 -17.90 -7.06 8.11
C THR A 69 -17.63 -7.74 6.78
N VAL A 70 -18.56 -7.58 5.85
CA VAL A 70 -18.46 -8.11 4.49
C VAL A 70 -18.53 -6.97 3.49
N VAL A 71 -17.65 -6.99 2.49
CA VAL A 71 -17.63 -6.01 1.41
C VAL A 71 -17.58 -6.75 0.08
N TRP A 72 -18.43 -6.35 -0.85
CA TRP A 72 -18.52 -6.86 -2.20
C TRP A 72 -18.08 -5.78 -3.19
N LYS A 73 -17.34 -6.19 -4.22
CA LYS A 73 -17.04 -5.32 -5.34
C LYS A 73 -16.97 -6.10 -6.64
N SER A 74 -17.81 -5.72 -7.60
CA SER A 74 -17.77 -6.21 -8.96
C SER A 74 -16.86 -5.35 -9.82
N PHE A 75 -16.08 -6.00 -10.69
CA PHE A 75 -15.17 -5.36 -11.63
C PHE A 75 -15.50 -5.85 -13.04
N HIS A 76 -15.84 -4.90 -13.92
CA HIS A 76 -16.13 -5.14 -15.34
C HIS A 76 -17.16 -6.26 -15.59
N ASP A 77 -18.12 -6.43 -14.66
CA ASP A 77 -19.17 -7.47 -14.71
C ASP A 77 -18.67 -8.90 -14.95
N SER A 78 -17.38 -9.13 -14.70
CA SER A 78 -16.68 -10.37 -15.01
C SER A 78 -16.10 -11.02 -13.76
N ILE A 79 -15.59 -10.18 -12.84
CA ILE A 79 -14.99 -10.61 -11.59
C ILE A 79 -15.75 -9.99 -10.42
N THR A 80 -16.15 -10.81 -9.46
CA THR A 80 -16.69 -10.35 -8.18
C THR A 80 -15.71 -10.72 -7.08
N LEU A 81 -15.20 -9.71 -6.39
CA LEU A 81 -14.38 -9.88 -5.20
C LEU A 81 -15.24 -9.66 -3.95
N ILE A 82 -15.07 -10.55 -2.97
CA ILE A 82 -15.76 -10.50 -1.70
C ILE A 82 -14.71 -10.63 -0.61
N VAL A 83 -14.72 -9.72 0.36
CA VAL A 83 -13.89 -9.82 1.55
C VAL A 83 -14.74 -9.86 2.79
N LEU A 84 -14.40 -10.78 3.69
CA LEU A 84 -15.00 -10.93 5.01
C LEU A 84 -13.92 -10.71 6.05
N SER A 85 -14.23 -9.97 7.10
CA SER A 85 -13.34 -9.82 8.23
C SER A 85 -14.09 -9.94 9.54
N SER A 86 -13.51 -10.71 10.46
CA SER A 86 -13.92 -10.77 11.88
C SER A 86 -13.05 -9.90 12.77
N GLU A 87 -12.18 -9.07 12.19
CA GLU A 87 -11.36 -8.12 12.95
C GLU A 87 -12.23 -7.03 13.58
N VAL A 88 -12.15 -6.89 14.90
CA VAL A 88 -12.86 -5.86 15.64
C VAL A 88 -12.39 -4.48 15.20
N GLY A 89 -13.34 -3.62 14.83
CA GLY A 89 -13.05 -2.23 14.44
C GLY A 89 -12.45 -2.07 13.04
N ILE A 90 -12.45 -3.11 12.21
CA ILE A 90 -12.03 -2.97 10.82
C ILE A 90 -12.96 -2.00 10.07
N SER A 91 -12.35 -1.05 9.36
CA SER A 91 -13.10 -0.09 8.56
C SER A 91 -13.48 -0.68 7.20
N GLU A 92 -14.65 -0.28 6.71
CA GLU A 92 -15.09 -0.61 5.34
C GLU A 92 -14.11 -0.05 4.31
N LEU A 93 -13.58 1.16 4.52
CA LEU A 93 -12.55 1.75 3.67
C LEU A 93 -11.34 0.83 3.48
N ARG A 94 -10.83 0.21 4.55
CA ARG A 94 -9.69 -0.73 4.44
C ARG A 94 -10.04 -1.93 3.56
N LEU A 95 -11.23 -2.49 3.75
CA LEU A 95 -11.71 -3.64 2.98
C LEU A 95 -11.92 -3.28 1.50
N GLU A 96 -12.52 -2.12 1.21
CA GLU A 96 -12.69 -1.62 -0.15
C GLU A 96 -11.36 -1.37 -0.86
N ARG A 97 -10.39 -0.79 -0.16
CA ARG A 97 -9.03 -0.57 -0.71
C ARG A 97 -8.30 -1.87 -0.94
N LEU A 98 -8.43 -2.84 -0.04
CA LEU A 98 -7.92 -4.19 -0.24
C LEU A 98 -8.50 -4.81 -1.52
N LEU A 99 -9.81 -4.74 -1.75
CA LEU A 99 -10.41 -5.26 -2.99
C LEU A 99 -9.87 -4.58 -4.25
N GLN A 100 -9.66 -3.25 -4.20
CA GLN A 100 -9.06 -2.51 -5.31
C GLN A 100 -7.61 -2.94 -5.59
N MET A 101 -6.81 -3.12 -4.54
CA MET A 101 -5.42 -3.57 -4.67
C MET A 101 -5.32 -5.00 -5.17
N VAL A 102 -6.19 -5.90 -4.71
CA VAL A 102 -6.29 -7.28 -5.19
C VAL A 102 -6.63 -7.30 -6.67
N PHE A 103 -7.65 -6.56 -7.10
CA PHE A 103 -8.00 -6.49 -8.52
C PHE A 103 -6.86 -5.90 -9.35
N GLY A 104 -6.23 -4.81 -8.87
CA GLY A 104 -5.05 -4.24 -9.51
C GLY A 104 -3.90 -5.23 -9.64
N ALA A 105 -3.63 -6.04 -8.62
CA ALA A 105 -2.62 -7.10 -8.65
C ALA A 105 -2.98 -8.24 -9.63
N MET A 106 -4.26 -8.59 -9.74
CA MET A 106 -4.73 -9.55 -10.75
C MET A 106 -4.48 -9.01 -12.15
N VAL A 107 -4.84 -7.75 -12.42
CA VAL A 107 -4.56 -7.11 -13.71
C VAL A 107 -3.05 -7.06 -13.96
N LEU A 108 -2.26 -6.66 -12.96
CA LEU A 108 -0.80 -6.53 -13.09
C LEU A 108 -0.12 -7.81 -13.61
N LEU A 109 -0.57 -8.98 -13.16
CA LEU A 109 0.11 -10.25 -13.41
C LEU A 109 -0.58 -11.14 -14.45
N VAL A 110 -1.86 -10.90 -14.73
CA VAL A 110 -2.66 -11.71 -15.69
C VAL A 110 -3.13 -10.90 -16.89
N GLY A 111 -3.30 -9.59 -16.75
CA GLY A 111 -3.86 -8.70 -17.77
C GLY A 111 -5.38 -8.61 -17.71
N LEU A 112 -5.93 -7.45 -18.07
CA LEU A 112 -7.36 -7.16 -17.98
C LEU A 112 -8.20 -7.94 -19.01
N GLU A 113 -7.63 -8.24 -20.18
CA GLU A 113 -8.33 -8.96 -21.23
C GLU A 113 -8.71 -10.38 -20.77
N GLU A 114 -7.79 -11.10 -20.14
CA GLU A 114 -8.04 -12.45 -19.62
C GLU A 114 -9.02 -12.45 -18.43
N LEU A 115 -9.10 -11.33 -17.68
CA LEU A 115 -10.05 -11.17 -16.55
C LEU A 115 -11.47 -10.81 -16.99
N THR A 116 -11.62 -10.15 -18.14
CA THR A 116 -12.92 -9.71 -18.67
C THR A 116 -13.48 -10.69 -19.69
N ASN A 117 -12.63 -11.32 -20.51
CA ASN A 117 -13.03 -12.29 -21.53
C ASN A 117 -12.77 -13.74 -21.07
N ILE A 118 -13.45 -14.15 -19.99
CA ILE A 118 -13.24 -15.46 -19.37
C ILE A 118 -13.83 -16.58 -20.26
N ARG A 119 -12.99 -17.19 -21.10
CA ARG A 119 -13.40 -18.33 -21.95
C ARG A 119 -13.27 -19.68 -21.26
N ASN A 120 -12.25 -19.83 -20.40
CA ASN A 120 -11.96 -21.08 -19.70
C ASN A 120 -11.62 -20.76 -18.23
N VAL A 121 -12.51 -21.16 -17.32
CA VAL A 121 -12.39 -20.86 -15.90
C VAL A 121 -11.21 -21.60 -15.28
N GLU A 122 -10.93 -22.85 -15.66
CA GLU A 122 -9.77 -23.60 -15.16
C GLU A 122 -8.44 -22.98 -15.58
N ARG A 123 -8.35 -22.46 -16.80
CA ARG A 123 -7.17 -21.73 -17.29
C ARG A 123 -6.96 -20.46 -16.47
N LEU A 124 -8.01 -19.65 -16.30
CA LEU A 124 -7.92 -18.43 -15.52
C LEU A 124 -7.49 -18.71 -14.07
N LYS A 125 -8.02 -19.77 -13.44
CA LYS A 125 -7.58 -20.22 -12.11
C LYS A 125 -6.10 -20.52 -12.03
N LYS A 126 -5.52 -21.10 -13.09
CA LYS A 126 -4.09 -21.43 -13.15
C LYS A 126 -3.26 -20.15 -13.28
N ASP A 127 -3.67 -19.23 -14.16
CA ASP A 127 -2.96 -17.99 -14.43
C ASP A 127 -2.97 -17.05 -13.20
N LEU A 128 -4.10 -17.00 -12.48
CA LEU A 128 -4.23 -16.26 -11.23
C LEU A 128 -3.29 -16.73 -10.11
N ARG A 129 -2.69 -17.91 -10.19
CA ARG A 129 -1.71 -18.36 -9.18
C ARG A 129 -0.48 -17.45 -9.13
N ALA A 130 -0.15 -16.78 -10.24
CA ALA A 130 0.95 -15.84 -10.29
C ALA A 130 0.76 -14.67 -9.33
N SER A 131 -0.49 -14.26 -9.06
CA SER A 131 -0.80 -13.14 -8.16
C SER A 131 -0.93 -13.49 -6.69
N TYR A 132 -0.86 -14.77 -6.32
CA TYR A 132 -1.12 -15.19 -4.93
C TYR A 132 -0.09 -14.63 -3.95
N CYS A 133 1.19 -14.60 -4.31
CA CYS A 133 2.22 -14.05 -3.42
C CYS A 133 1.95 -12.57 -3.09
N LEU A 134 1.59 -11.78 -4.11
CA LEU A 134 1.26 -10.37 -3.94
C LEU A 134 -0.05 -10.19 -3.16
N ILE A 135 -1.09 -10.96 -3.48
CA ILE A 135 -2.38 -10.92 -2.76
C ILE A 135 -2.22 -11.28 -1.28
N ASP A 136 -1.45 -12.33 -0.98
CA ASP A 136 -1.20 -12.78 0.39
C ASP A 136 -0.46 -11.69 1.19
N SER A 137 0.42 -10.93 0.54
CA SER A 137 1.12 -9.82 1.20
C SER A 137 0.19 -8.67 1.62
N PHE A 138 -0.93 -8.46 0.91
CA PHE A 138 -1.95 -7.48 1.33
C PHE A 138 -2.80 -7.97 2.50
N LEU A 139 -2.97 -9.29 2.63
CA LEU A 139 -3.69 -9.91 3.73
C LEU A 139 -2.83 -10.07 5.00
N GLY A 140 -1.51 -9.98 4.86
CA GLY A 140 -0.55 -10.11 5.95
C GLY A 140 -0.31 -8.82 6.74
N ASP A 141 0.54 -8.90 7.77
CA ASP A 141 1.06 -7.71 8.48
C ASP A 141 2.21 -7.07 7.71
N SER A 142 1.88 -6.40 6.60
CA SER A 142 2.88 -5.72 5.77
C SER A 142 3.49 -4.52 6.51
N GLU A 143 4.80 -4.32 6.34
CA GLU A 143 5.48 -3.10 6.79
C GLU A 143 5.16 -1.87 5.92
N LEU A 144 4.54 -2.09 4.75
CA LEU A 144 4.14 -1.06 3.80
C LEU A 144 2.70 -0.60 4.07
N ILE A 145 2.35 0.60 3.59
CA ILE A 145 1.01 1.19 3.79
C ILE A 145 0.35 1.69 2.50
N GLY A 146 1.03 1.59 1.37
CA GLY A 146 0.50 2.01 0.07
C GLY A 146 -0.78 1.30 -0.36
N ASP A 147 -1.01 0.06 0.10
CA ASP A 147 -2.26 -0.67 -0.14
C ASP A 147 -3.48 0.09 0.38
N LEU A 148 -3.32 0.72 1.54
CA LEU A 148 -4.36 1.43 2.24
C LEU A 148 -4.41 2.91 1.87
N THR A 149 -3.25 3.54 1.74
CA THR A 149 -3.13 4.99 1.48
C THR A 149 -3.20 5.34 -0.01
N GLN A 150 -3.03 4.36 -0.90
CA GLN A 150 -2.96 4.55 -2.34
C GLN A 150 -1.81 5.50 -2.77
N CYS A 151 -0.84 5.68 -1.87
CA CYS A 151 0.38 6.45 -2.08
C CYS A 151 1.58 5.50 -2.11
N VAL A 152 2.62 5.86 -2.85
CA VAL A 152 3.85 5.09 -2.96
C VAL A 152 4.66 5.20 -1.66
N ASP A 153 4.96 4.07 -1.02
CA ASP A 153 5.87 4.02 0.12
C ASP A 153 7.28 4.44 -0.31
N CYS A 154 7.76 5.54 0.27
CA CYS A 154 9.06 6.13 -0.01
C CYS A 154 9.97 6.04 1.22
N VAL A 155 11.26 6.16 0.99
CA VAL A 155 12.27 6.39 2.04
C VAL A 155 13.03 7.67 1.77
N ILE A 156 13.66 8.23 2.80
CA ILE A 156 14.50 9.42 2.67
C ILE A 156 15.97 8.99 2.71
N PRO A 157 16.64 8.87 1.55
CA PRO A 157 18.07 8.59 1.51
C PRO A 157 18.91 9.80 1.96
N PRO A 158 20.05 9.58 2.64
CA PRO A 158 20.95 10.66 3.03
C PRO A 158 21.55 11.40 1.83
N GLU A 159 21.82 10.68 0.73
CA GLU A 159 22.39 11.22 -0.52
C GLU A 159 21.39 11.12 -1.69
N GLY A 160 20.14 11.57 -1.45
CA GLY A 160 19.05 11.42 -2.42
C GLY A 160 19.28 12.10 -3.76
N SER A 161 19.89 13.29 -3.79
CA SER A 161 20.19 14.01 -5.03
C SER A 161 21.17 13.23 -5.92
N LEU A 162 22.23 12.69 -5.32
CA LEU A 162 23.24 11.90 -6.01
C LEU A 162 22.64 10.62 -6.60
N LEU A 163 21.83 9.89 -5.83
CA LEU A 163 21.16 8.68 -6.28
C LEU A 163 20.13 8.99 -7.40
N GLN A 164 19.41 10.10 -7.29
CA GLN A 164 18.45 10.52 -8.31
C GLN A 164 19.14 10.89 -9.62
N GLU A 165 20.25 11.63 -9.57
CA GLU A 165 21.04 11.99 -10.76
C GLU A 165 21.61 10.74 -11.44
N ALA A 166 22.19 9.84 -10.66
CA ALA A 166 22.74 8.58 -11.16
C ALA A 166 21.67 7.69 -11.82
N LEU A 167 20.49 7.62 -11.21
CA LEU A 167 19.35 6.86 -11.71
C LEU A 167 18.80 7.46 -13.01
N SER A 168 18.70 8.79 -13.10
CA SER A 168 18.31 9.47 -14.35
C SER A 168 19.33 9.22 -15.47
N GLY A 169 20.63 9.38 -15.18
CA GLY A 169 21.67 9.08 -16.17
C GLY A 169 21.69 7.62 -16.60
N PHE A 170 21.43 6.69 -15.68
CA PHE A 170 21.29 5.27 -16.01
C PHE A 170 20.07 5.02 -16.91
N ALA A 171 18.94 5.65 -16.61
CA ALA A 171 17.70 5.52 -17.38
C ALA A 171 17.89 6.00 -18.84
N GLU A 172 18.59 7.13 -19.01
CA GLU A 172 18.97 7.64 -20.33
C GLU A 172 19.90 6.68 -21.07
N ALA A 173 20.94 6.16 -20.41
CA ALA A 173 21.87 5.20 -21.00
C ALA A 173 21.22 3.86 -21.38
N ALA A 174 20.24 3.41 -20.58
CA ALA A 174 19.46 2.20 -20.85
C ALA A 174 18.36 2.41 -21.92
N GLY A 175 18.07 3.66 -22.28
CA GLY A 175 16.98 3.99 -23.22
C GLY A 175 15.60 3.73 -22.64
N THR A 176 15.42 3.85 -21.32
CA THR A 176 14.15 3.58 -20.64
C THR A 176 13.70 4.80 -19.84
N THR A 177 12.42 5.15 -19.89
CA THR A 177 11.88 6.31 -19.16
C THR A 177 11.39 5.99 -17.76
N PHE A 178 11.19 4.71 -17.43
CA PHE A 178 10.58 4.26 -16.17
C PHE A 178 11.59 3.42 -15.39
N VAL A 179 12.35 4.06 -14.51
CA VAL A 179 13.34 3.40 -13.66
C VAL A 179 13.11 3.82 -12.21
N SER A 180 13.20 2.88 -11.29
CA SER A 180 13.17 3.14 -9.85
C SER A 180 14.20 2.31 -9.09
N LEU A 181 14.72 2.90 -8.01
CA LEU A 181 15.54 2.22 -7.03
C LEU A 181 14.65 1.90 -5.82
N VAL A 182 14.57 0.63 -5.44
CA VAL A 182 13.63 0.13 -4.44
C VAL A 182 14.39 -0.59 -3.34
N VAL A 183 14.11 -0.25 -2.08
CA VAL A 183 14.61 -0.96 -0.90
C VAL A 183 13.45 -1.56 -0.11
N SER A 184 13.44 -2.88 0.04
CA SER A 184 12.38 -3.61 0.77
C SER A 184 10.96 -3.18 0.38
N GLY A 185 10.71 -3.03 -0.92
CA GLY A 185 9.42 -2.61 -1.47
C GLY A 185 9.08 -1.12 -1.36
N ARG A 186 10.02 -0.28 -0.88
CA ARG A 186 9.88 1.18 -0.79
C ARG A 186 10.76 1.88 -1.81
N VAL A 187 10.28 2.96 -2.41
CA VAL A 187 11.02 3.72 -3.42
C VAL A 187 12.03 4.65 -2.75
N VAL A 188 13.30 4.53 -3.16
CA VAL A 188 14.41 5.41 -2.77
C VAL A 188 14.50 6.61 -3.71
N ALA A 189 14.45 6.33 -5.03
CA ALA A 189 14.53 7.31 -6.10
C ALA A 189 13.83 6.73 -7.34
N ALA A 190 13.27 7.58 -8.19
CA ALA A 190 12.67 7.14 -9.45
C ALA A 190 12.66 8.26 -10.49
N THR A 191 12.67 7.89 -11.77
CA THR A 191 12.62 8.86 -12.87
C THR A 191 11.29 9.63 -12.87
N GLU A 192 11.27 10.82 -13.51
CA GLU A 192 10.02 11.56 -13.69
C GLU A 192 8.95 10.75 -14.42
N GLY A 193 9.35 9.97 -15.43
CA GLY A 193 8.43 9.07 -16.13
C GLY A 193 7.77 8.07 -15.19
N TRP A 194 8.54 7.50 -14.26
CA TRP A 194 8.03 6.59 -13.25
C TRP A 194 7.01 7.26 -12.31
N TRP A 195 7.26 8.49 -11.87
CA TRP A 195 6.30 9.23 -11.02
C TRP A 195 4.99 9.63 -11.73
N ARG A 196 4.95 9.56 -13.06
CA ARG A 196 3.72 9.79 -13.84
C ARG A 196 2.84 8.54 -13.96
N LEU A 197 3.30 7.39 -13.47
CA LEU A 197 2.51 6.17 -13.43
C LEU A 197 1.24 6.36 -12.60
N GLY A 198 0.17 5.68 -13.01
CA GLY A 198 -1.11 5.75 -12.31
C GLY A 198 -1.09 5.05 -10.95
N THR A 199 -2.15 5.21 -10.17
CA THR A 199 -2.43 4.34 -9.02
C THR A 199 -3.48 3.32 -9.50
N PRO A 200 -3.31 2.00 -9.32
CA PRO A 200 -2.45 1.37 -8.32
C PRO A 200 -1.08 0.89 -8.82
N GLU A 201 -0.75 0.93 -10.11
CA GLU A 201 0.53 0.45 -10.66
C GLU A 201 1.77 1.02 -9.94
N ALA A 202 1.80 2.33 -9.64
CA ALA A 202 2.92 2.95 -8.94
C ALA A 202 3.13 2.38 -7.52
N VAL A 203 2.06 1.91 -6.88
CA VAL A 203 2.12 1.24 -5.56
C VAL A 203 2.46 -0.24 -5.72
N LEU A 204 1.82 -0.90 -6.69
CA LEU A 204 1.92 -2.35 -6.89
C LEU A 204 3.30 -2.80 -7.39
N LEU A 205 3.96 -2.02 -8.24
CA LEU A 205 5.27 -2.37 -8.78
C LEU A 205 6.36 -2.53 -7.70
N PRO A 206 6.64 -1.52 -6.85
CA PRO A 206 7.64 -1.67 -5.79
C PRO A 206 7.18 -2.69 -4.75
N TRP A 207 5.87 -2.77 -4.47
CA TRP A 207 5.33 -3.79 -3.56
C TRP A 207 5.56 -5.22 -4.08
N LEU A 208 5.33 -5.47 -5.38
CA LEU A 208 5.63 -6.73 -6.02
C LEU A 208 7.11 -7.08 -5.84
N VAL A 209 8.01 -6.15 -6.16
CA VAL A 209 9.46 -6.35 -6.00
C VAL A 209 9.81 -6.73 -4.56
N GLY A 210 9.25 -6.02 -3.57
CA GLY A 210 9.46 -6.33 -2.15
C GLY A 210 8.89 -7.68 -1.69
N SER A 211 7.91 -8.25 -2.41
CA SER A 211 7.31 -9.55 -2.11
C SER A 211 8.00 -10.74 -2.77
N LEU A 212 8.84 -10.50 -3.79
CA LEU A 212 9.48 -11.56 -4.56
C LEU A 212 10.67 -12.18 -3.82
N PRO A 213 10.94 -13.49 -3.99
CA PRO A 213 12.10 -14.14 -3.41
C PRO A 213 13.40 -13.57 -3.99
N PRO A 214 14.48 -13.43 -3.20
CA PRO A 214 15.70 -12.77 -3.65
C PRO A 214 16.29 -13.46 -4.88
N GLN A 215 16.56 -12.66 -5.92
CA GLN A 215 17.15 -13.13 -7.18
C GLN A 215 18.02 -12.04 -7.78
N THR A 216 19.15 -12.41 -8.37
CA THR A 216 20.12 -11.46 -8.93
C THR A 216 19.52 -10.60 -10.04
N ALA A 217 18.74 -11.22 -10.92
CA ALA A 217 18.05 -10.56 -11.99
C ALA A 217 16.72 -11.26 -12.30
N ARG A 218 15.69 -10.48 -12.62
CA ARG A 218 14.37 -10.98 -13.00
C ARG A 218 13.85 -10.26 -14.25
N ASP A 219 13.01 -10.95 -15.02
CA ASP A 219 12.34 -10.44 -16.21
C ASP A 219 10.92 -10.97 -16.23
N TYR A 220 9.95 -10.12 -15.90
CA TYR A 220 8.54 -10.49 -15.80
C TYR A 220 7.66 -9.70 -16.75
N PRO A 221 6.71 -10.35 -17.44
CA PRO A 221 5.61 -9.62 -18.05
C PRO A 221 4.72 -9.03 -16.95
N VAL A 222 4.42 -7.74 -17.05
CA VAL A 222 3.47 -7.03 -16.19
C VAL A 222 2.54 -6.16 -17.03
N TYR A 223 1.29 -6.02 -16.63
CA TYR A 223 0.32 -5.14 -17.26
C TYR A 223 0.08 -3.94 -16.34
N LEU A 224 -0.10 -2.74 -16.88
CA LEU A 224 -0.31 -1.58 -16.02
C LEU A 224 -1.82 -1.36 -15.86
N PRO A 225 -2.43 -1.53 -14.66
CA PRO A 225 -3.88 -1.54 -14.53
C PRO A 225 -4.60 -0.28 -15.02
N HIS A 226 -3.90 0.86 -15.11
CA HIS A 226 -4.42 2.08 -15.74
C HIS A 226 -3.70 2.41 -17.04
N GLY A 227 -2.37 2.36 -17.07
CA GLY A 227 -1.59 2.82 -18.21
C GLY A 227 -1.74 1.94 -19.46
N SER A 228 -1.80 0.63 -19.27
CA SER A 228 -1.77 -0.37 -20.36
C SER A 228 -2.28 -1.73 -19.86
N PRO A 229 -3.57 -1.84 -19.51
CA PRO A 229 -4.11 -3.01 -18.83
C PRO A 229 -4.19 -4.26 -19.72
N THR A 230 -4.11 -4.09 -21.05
CA THR A 230 -4.21 -5.16 -22.04
C THR A 230 -2.89 -5.44 -22.78
N VAL A 231 -1.87 -4.60 -22.61
CA VAL A 231 -0.58 -4.73 -23.29
C VAL A 231 0.50 -5.05 -22.25
N PRO A 232 1.19 -6.21 -22.36
CA PRO A 232 2.23 -6.55 -21.41
C PRO A 232 3.48 -5.69 -21.64
N HIS A 233 4.03 -5.20 -20.55
CA HIS A 233 5.37 -4.62 -20.43
C HIS A 233 6.30 -5.60 -19.75
N ARG A 234 7.61 -5.33 -19.81
CA ARG A 234 8.62 -6.08 -19.08
C ARG A 234 9.04 -5.29 -17.84
N LEU A 235 8.92 -5.92 -16.69
CA LEU A 235 9.53 -5.47 -15.45
C LEU A 235 10.86 -6.22 -15.28
N LEU A 236 11.95 -5.50 -15.48
CA LEU A 236 13.29 -5.98 -15.19
C LEU A 236 13.66 -5.58 -13.77
N THR A 237 14.13 -6.52 -12.96
CA THR A 237 14.70 -6.21 -11.64
C THR A 237 16.13 -6.70 -11.56
N LEU A 238 17.00 -5.90 -10.98
CA LEU A 238 18.42 -6.16 -10.83
C LEU A 238 18.82 -5.89 -9.39
N THR A 239 19.29 -6.90 -8.68
CA THR A 239 19.75 -6.75 -7.30
C THR A 239 21.12 -6.07 -7.29
N LEU A 240 21.20 -4.86 -6.72
CA LEU A 240 22.45 -4.13 -6.54
C LEU A 240 23.12 -4.53 -5.22
N LEU A 241 22.32 -4.60 -4.15
CA LEU A 241 22.71 -5.06 -2.81
C LEU A 241 21.55 -5.89 -2.23
N PRO A 242 21.77 -6.71 -1.19
CA PRO A 242 20.68 -7.42 -0.53
C PRO A 242 19.53 -6.45 -0.15
N SER A 243 18.31 -6.76 -0.57
CA SER A 243 17.10 -5.93 -0.39
C SER A 243 17.07 -4.58 -1.14
N LEU A 244 18.07 -4.29 -1.97
CA LEU A 244 18.12 -3.08 -2.81
C LEU A 244 18.14 -3.47 -4.30
N GLU A 245 17.03 -3.18 -4.97
CA GLU A 245 16.80 -3.58 -6.36
C GLU A 245 16.59 -2.36 -7.27
N LEU A 246 17.22 -2.41 -8.45
CA LEU A 246 16.96 -1.50 -9.55
C LEU A 246 15.84 -2.10 -10.42
N CYS A 247 14.78 -1.35 -10.63
CA CYS A 247 13.61 -1.76 -11.37
C CYS A 247 13.47 -0.94 -12.65
N LEU A 248 13.32 -1.60 -13.79
CA LEU A 248 13.08 -0.96 -15.08
C LEU A 248 11.76 -1.48 -15.63
N LEU A 249 10.88 -0.57 -16.02
CA LEU A 249 9.66 -0.88 -16.75
C LEU A 249 9.85 -0.50 -18.21
N CYS A 250 9.89 -1.51 -19.08
CA CYS A 250 10.23 -1.31 -20.48
C CYS A 250 9.33 -2.14 -21.42
N GLY A 251 9.39 -1.83 -22.70
CA GLY A 251 8.77 -2.66 -23.73
C GLY A 251 9.70 -3.81 -24.15
N PRO A 252 9.92 -4.02 -25.47
CA PRO A 252 10.82 -5.07 -25.96
C PRO A 252 12.30 -4.78 -25.65
N SER A 253 12.68 -3.51 -25.50
CA SER A 253 14.05 -3.09 -25.22
C SER A 253 14.13 -2.31 -23.90
N PRO A 254 15.22 -2.43 -23.13
CA PRO A 254 16.40 -3.27 -23.38
C PRO A 254 16.15 -4.75 -23.04
N PRO A 255 16.82 -5.71 -23.72
CA PRO A 255 16.90 -7.09 -23.26
C PRO A 255 17.74 -7.16 -21.98
N LEU A 256 17.41 -8.09 -21.08
CA LEU A 256 18.13 -8.24 -19.82
C LEU A 256 19.64 -8.50 -20.03
N SER A 257 19.99 -9.18 -21.13
CA SER A 257 21.38 -9.45 -21.52
C SER A 257 22.19 -8.20 -21.88
N GLN A 258 21.56 -7.10 -22.29
CA GLN A 258 22.24 -5.83 -22.55
C GLN A 258 22.56 -5.07 -21.26
N LEU A 259 21.80 -5.29 -20.20
CA LEU A 259 22.09 -4.76 -18.86
C LEU A 259 23.19 -5.60 -18.19
N TYR A 260 24.32 -5.74 -18.90
CA TYR A 260 25.46 -6.55 -18.49
C TYR A 260 25.87 -6.22 -17.05
N PRO A 261 26.31 -7.23 -16.25
CA PRO A 261 26.85 -6.97 -14.92
C PRO A 261 27.99 -5.95 -14.93
N GLN A 262 28.76 -5.84 -16.02
CA GLN A 262 29.82 -4.83 -16.17
C GLN A 262 29.30 -3.40 -16.28
N LEU A 263 28.15 -3.16 -16.94
CA LEU A 263 27.55 -1.83 -17.00
C LEU A 263 27.05 -1.42 -15.62
N LEU A 264 26.39 -2.35 -14.93
CA LEU A 264 25.91 -2.13 -13.57
C LEU A 264 27.06 -1.88 -12.60
N GLU A 265 28.10 -2.70 -12.67
CA GLU A 265 29.32 -2.54 -11.87
C GLU A 265 29.93 -1.18 -12.18
N ARG A 266 30.22 -0.85 -13.44
CA ARG A 266 30.84 0.45 -13.78
C ARG A 266 30.02 1.66 -13.35
N TRP A 267 28.69 1.60 -13.44
CA TRP A 267 27.80 2.73 -13.15
C TRP A 267 27.53 2.89 -11.65
N TRP A 268 27.30 1.78 -10.94
CA TRP A 268 26.89 1.79 -9.53
C TRP A 268 28.06 1.60 -8.56
N GLN A 269 29.22 1.10 -9.00
CA GLN A 269 30.42 0.96 -8.15
C GLN A 269 30.83 2.27 -7.46
N PRO A 270 30.82 3.44 -8.14
CA PRO A 270 31.15 4.71 -7.48
C PRO A 270 30.14 5.12 -6.40
N LEU A 271 28.95 4.52 -6.41
CA LEU A 271 27.82 4.86 -5.54
C LEU A 271 27.57 3.79 -4.46
N LEU A 272 28.50 2.84 -4.28
CA LEU A 272 28.30 1.76 -3.31
C LEU A 272 28.05 2.25 -1.90
N ASP A 273 28.73 3.29 -1.44
CA ASP A 273 28.55 3.81 -0.09
C ASP A 273 27.17 4.50 0.08
N PRO A 274 26.74 5.40 -0.83
CA PRO A 274 25.36 5.88 -0.87
C PRO A 274 24.31 4.76 -0.89
N LEU A 275 24.52 3.72 -1.71
CA LEU A 275 23.61 2.57 -1.81
C LEU A 275 23.57 1.75 -0.51
N ARG A 276 24.71 1.54 0.16
CA ARG A 276 24.77 0.87 1.48
C ARG A 276 24.03 1.67 2.55
N ALA A 277 24.09 2.99 2.49
CA ALA A 277 23.37 3.86 3.41
C ALA A 277 21.83 3.75 3.25
N CYS A 278 21.34 3.21 2.13
CA CYS A 278 19.92 2.93 1.93
C CYS A 278 19.43 1.65 2.63
N LEU A 279 20.29 0.68 2.92
CA LEU A 279 19.87 -0.62 3.48
C LEU A 279 19.12 -0.49 4.81
N PRO A 280 19.55 0.33 5.79
CA PRO A 280 18.83 0.52 7.05
C PRO A 280 17.48 1.23 6.88
N LEU A 281 17.23 1.85 5.72
CA LEU A 281 15.98 2.57 5.45
C LEU A 281 14.82 1.63 5.18
N GLY A 282 15.07 0.35 4.86
CA GLY A 282 14.01 -0.64 4.64
C GLY A 282 12.94 -0.59 5.74
N PRO A 283 13.25 -0.97 6.99
CA PRO A 283 12.29 -0.91 8.08
C PRO A 283 12.04 0.51 8.62
N ARG A 284 13.04 1.40 8.58
CA ARG A 284 12.99 2.70 9.27
C ARG A 284 12.41 3.84 8.45
N ALA A 285 12.45 3.74 7.14
CA ALA A 285 12.17 4.79 6.14
C ALA A 285 13.00 6.10 6.26
N LEU A 286 13.74 6.29 7.35
CA LEU A 286 14.49 7.50 7.69
C LEU A 286 15.93 7.15 8.05
N PRO A 287 16.89 8.05 7.73
CA PRO A 287 18.30 7.81 8.01
C PRO A 287 18.59 7.87 9.52
N SER A 288 19.65 7.19 9.94
CA SER A 288 20.11 7.25 11.32
C SER A 288 20.51 8.68 11.71
N GLY A 289 20.04 9.14 12.87
CA GLY A 289 20.33 10.49 13.36
C GLY A 289 19.39 11.57 12.81
N PHE A 290 18.37 11.21 12.02
CA PHE A 290 17.35 12.18 11.61
C PHE A 290 16.68 12.81 12.85
N PRO A 291 16.56 14.16 12.93
CA PRO A 291 16.16 14.86 14.15
C PRO A 291 14.64 14.72 14.39
N LEU A 292 14.22 13.60 14.95
CA LEU A 292 12.85 13.37 15.43
C LEU A 292 12.77 13.56 16.93
N HIS A 293 11.62 14.05 17.38
CA HIS A 293 11.31 14.09 18.80
C HIS A 293 11.31 12.68 19.40
N THR A 294 11.91 12.52 20.60
CA THR A 294 12.12 11.23 21.27
C THR A 294 10.86 10.43 21.52
N ASP A 295 9.73 11.13 21.58
CA ASP A 295 8.43 10.57 21.89
C ASP A 295 7.70 9.98 20.67
N ILE A 296 8.19 10.22 19.45
CA ILE A 296 7.58 9.67 18.25
C ILE A 296 7.89 8.18 18.18
N LEU A 297 6.85 7.36 18.36
CA LEU A 297 6.89 5.91 18.26
C LEU A 297 6.63 5.42 16.84
N GLY A 298 5.88 6.19 16.05
CA GLY A 298 5.64 5.91 14.64
C GLY A 298 5.03 7.11 13.93
N LEU A 299 5.16 7.15 12.61
CA LEU A 299 4.67 8.25 11.79
C LEU A 299 4.20 7.75 10.42
N LEU A 300 3.18 8.44 9.91
CA LEU A 300 2.71 8.34 8.54
C LEU A 300 2.57 9.75 7.99
N LEU A 301 3.38 10.09 7.01
CA LEU A 301 3.26 11.32 6.25
C LEU A 301 2.77 10.99 4.84
N LEU A 302 1.75 11.71 4.38
CA LEU A 302 1.16 11.58 3.06
C LEU A 302 1.30 12.92 2.33
N HIS A 303 1.81 12.87 1.11
CA HIS A 303 1.74 13.94 0.14
C HIS A 303 0.75 13.53 -0.96
N LEU A 304 -0.52 13.94 -0.84
CA LEU A 304 -1.59 13.45 -1.70
C LEU A 304 -1.46 13.92 -3.15
N GLU A 305 -0.91 15.11 -3.36
CA GLU A 305 -0.63 15.65 -4.70
C GLU A 305 0.43 14.84 -5.45
N LEU A 306 1.56 14.53 -4.79
CA LEU A 306 2.64 13.72 -5.34
C LEU A 306 2.36 12.22 -5.24
N LYS A 307 1.30 11.81 -4.53
CA LYS A 307 0.96 10.42 -4.20
C LYS A 307 2.11 9.65 -3.57
N ARG A 308 2.85 10.30 -2.67
CA ARG A 308 3.98 9.72 -1.93
C ARG A 308 3.66 9.61 -0.46
N CYS A 309 4.17 8.58 0.20
CA CYS A 309 4.07 8.46 1.64
C CYS A 309 5.40 8.05 2.29
N LEU A 310 5.56 8.45 3.54
CA LEU A 310 6.64 8.01 4.42
C LEU A 310 5.99 7.36 5.63
N PHE A 311 6.28 6.09 5.84
CA PHE A 311 5.68 5.29 6.90
C PHE A 311 6.77 4.55 7.68
N THR A 312 6.78 4.73 9.01
CA THR A 312 7.70 4.02 9.90
C THR A 312 7.11 3.85 11.29
N VAL A 313 7.40 2.72 11.91
CA VAL A 313 7.02 2.40 13.30
C VAL A 313 8.21 2.21 14.22
N GLU A 314 9.43 2.38 13.71
CA GLU A 314 10.68 2.22 14.46
C GLU A 314 11.64 3.39 14.16
N PRO A 315 11.19 4.66 14.29
CA PRO A 315 12.05 5.80 13.94
C PRO A 315 13.30 5.88 14.84
N LEU A 316 13.16 5.53 16.13
CA LEU A 316 14.17 5.66 17.17
C LEU A 316 14.50 4.32 17.88
N GLY A 317 14.11 3.18 17.29
CA GLY A 317 14.37 1.83 17.80
C GLY A 317 13.22 1.20 18.61
N ASP A 318 13.56 0.12 19.30
CA ASP A 318 12.63 -0.74 20.01
C ASP A 318 12.14 -0.08 21.31
N LYS A 319 10.83 0.10 21.40
CA LYS A 319 10.11 0.59 22.60
C LYS A 319 8.82 -0.23 22.72
N GLU A 320 8.08 -0.07 23.80
CA GLU A 320 6.70 -0.54 23.85
C GLU A 320 5.76 0.53 23.27
N PRO A 321 4.66 0.17 22.57
CA PRO A 321 4.27 -1.19 22.16
C PRO A 321 5.15 -1.75 21.04
N SER A 322 5.06 -3.07 20.79
CA SER A 322 5.76 -3.75 19.67
C SER A 322 5.50 -3.09 18.29
N PRO A 323 6.43 -3.20 17.32
CA PRO A 323 6.28 -2.57 16.00
C PRO A 323 5.02 -3.03 15.25
N GLU A 324 4.64 -4.30 15.37
CA GLU A 324 3.38 -4.83 14.81
C GLU A 324 2.15 -4.10 15.38
N GLN A 325 2.10 -3.93 16.70
CA GLN A 325 1.02 -3.21 17.36
C GLN A 325 0.98 -1.73 16.94
N ARG A 326 2.16 -1.08 16.82
CA ARG A 326 2.25 0.30 16.31
C ARG A 326 1.72 0.41 14.89
N ARG A 327 2.06 -0.54 14.00
CA ARG A 327 1.56 -0.57 12.61
C ARG A 327 0.04 -0.68 12.59
N ARG A 328 -0.51 -1.62 13.35
CA ARG A 328 -1.98 -1.80 13.46
C ARG A 328 -2.67 -0.54 13.96
N LEU A 329 -2.12 0.10 15.00
CA LEU A 329 -2.65 1.35 15.54
C LEU A 329 -2.66 2.48 14.51
N LEU A 330 -1.54 2.69 13.80
CA LEU A 330 -1.45 3.74 12.77
C LEU A 330 -2.36 3.46 11.57
N ARG A 331 -2.45 2.21 11.10
CA ARG A 331 -3.35 1.83 10.00
C ARG A 331 -4.82 2.03 10.38
N ASN A 332 -5.21 1.62 11.59
CA ASN A 332 -6.57 1.84 12.09
C ASN A 332 -6.85 3.34 12.27
N PHE A 333 -5.91 4.09 12.83
CA PHE A 333 -6.04 5.53 13.00
C PHE A 333 -6.16 6.26 11.65
N TYR A 334 -5.37 5.86 10.64
CA TYR A 334 -5.53 6.37 9.27
C TYR A 334 -6.93 6.15 8.73
N THR A 335 -7.49 4.95 8.89
CA THR A 335 -8.84 4.68 8.40
C THR A 335 -9.90 5.47 9.13
N LEU A 336 -9.80 5.56 10.47
CA LEU A 336 -10.69 6.35 11.29
C LEU A 336 -10.67 7.80 10.80
N VAL A 337 -9.50 8.44 10.82
CA VAL A 337 -9.34 9.84 10.44
C VAL A 337 -9.79 10.10 9.01
N THR A 338 -9.46 9.23 8.05
CA THR A 338 -9.85 9.41 6.64
C THR A 338 -11.36 9.25 6.45
N SER A 339 -12.01 8.37 7.21
CA SER A 339 -13.46 8.17 7.14
C SER A 339 -14.27 9.24 7.87
N THR A 340 -13.74 9.84 8.95
CA THR A 340 -14.53 10.71 9.84
C THR A 340 -14.14 12.19 9.80
N HIS A 341 -12.87 12.50 9.55
CA HIS A 341 -12.33 13.85 9.75
C HIS A 341 -11.74 14.44 8.48
N PHE A 342 -11.01 13.64 7.71
CA PHE A 342 -10.37 14.04 6.46
C PHE A 342 -10.91 13.21 5.29
N PRO A 343 -12.22 13.29 4.98
CA PRO A 343 -12.77 12.59 3.83
C PRO A 343 -12.00 13.02 2.56
N PRO A 344 -11.77 12.11 1.60
CA PRO A 344 -11.29 12.53 0.29
C PRO A 344 -12.29 13.55 -0.29
N GLU A 345 -11.81 14.65 -0.85
CA GLU A 345 -12.67 15.57 -1.58
C GLU A 345 -13.43 14.76 -2.63
N PRO A 346 -14.78 14.83 -2.68
CA PRO A 346 -15.51 14.27 -3.80
C PRO A 346 -14.97 14.94 -5.08
N GLY A 347 -14.90 14.17 -6.18
CA GLY A 347 -14.40 14.62 -7.48
C GLY A 347 -15.04 15.94 -7.95
N PRO A 348 -14.53 16.51 -9.05
CA PRO A 348 -14.78 17.91 -9.41
C PRO A 348 -16.26 18.24 -9.25
N PRO A 349 -16.59 19.30 -8.49
CA PRO A 349 -17.98 19.60 -8.16
C PRO A 349 -18.74 19.73 -9.48
N GLU A 350 -19.71 18.85 -9.70
CA GLU A 350 -20.83 19.20 -10.57
C GLU A 350 -21.30 20.56 -10.09
N LYS A 351 -21.37 21.51 -11.02
CA LYS A 351 -21.65 22.91 -10.75
C LYS A 351 -23.02 23.06 -10.09
N THR A 352 -23.09 22.86 -8.79
CA THR A 352 -24.18 23.29 -7.94
C THR A 352 -23.63 24.43 -7.10
N GLU A 353 -24.07 25.62 -7.48
CA GLU A 353 -23.90 26.87 -6.77
C GLU A 353 -24.57 26.75 -5.40
N ASP A 354 -23.88 26.13 -4.44
CA ASP A 354 -24.18 26.24 -3.02
C ASP A 354 -22.91 26.72 -2.31
N GLU A 355 -22.54 27.96 -2.61
CA GLU A 355 -21.88 28.81 -1.61
C GLU A 355 -22.81 28.86 -0.40
N VAL A 356 -22.40 28.31 0.75
CA VAL A 356 -22.70 28.82 2.13
C VAL A 356 -22.32 27.82 3.24
N TYR A 357 -21.96 26.57 2.96
CA TYR A 357 -21.37 25.71 4.00
C TYR A 357 -20.12 24.98 3.51
N GLN A 358 -19.01 25.71 3.29
CA GLN A 358 -17.70 25.09 3.52
C GLN A 358 -17.61 24.78 5.02
N ALA A 359 -18.21 23.65 5.42
CA ALA A 359 -18.04 23.08 6.74
C ALA A 359 -16.56 23.13 7.05
N GLN A 360 -16.18 23.83 8.13
CA GLN A 360 -14.78 23.96 8.51
C GLN A 360 -14.21 22.55 8.70
N LEU A 361 -13.49 22.06 7.68
CA LEU A 361 -12.90 20.74 7.74
C LEU A 361 -11.91 20.74 8.91
N PRO A 362 -12.00 19.77 9.83
CA PRO A 362 -11.08 19.70 10.94
C PRO A 362 -9.66 19.65 10.35
N ARG A 363 -8.75 20.45 10.90
CA ARG A 363 -7.35 20.46 10.45
C ARG A 363 -6.46 19.57 11.31
N ALA A 364 -6.92 19.22 12.50
CA ALA A 364 -6.20 18.34 13.41
C ALA A 364 -7.19 17.59 14.30
N CYS A 365 -6.83 16.37 14.66
CA CYS A 365 -7.49 15.61 15.71
C CYS A 365 -6.46 14.86 16.53
N TYR A 366 -6.84 14.48 17.76
CA TYR A 366 -6.03 13.63 18.60
C TYR A 366 -6.90 12.61 19.32
N LEU A 367 -6.31 11.47 19.63
CA LEU A 367 -6.94 10.37 20.35
C LEU A 367 -5.97 9.89 21.42
N VAL A 368 -6.47 9.70 22.64
CA VAL A 368 -5.71 9.08 23.74
C VAL A 368 -6.26 7.68 23.93
N LEU A 369 -5.40 6.66 23.79
CA LEU A 369 -5.74 5.26 23.93
C LEU A 369 -5.02 4.69 25.15
N GLY A 370 -5.75 4.22 26.16
CA GLY A 370 -5.17 3.65 27.38
C GLY A 370 -6.10 3.78 28.58
N THR A 371 -5.70 3.19 29.70
CA THR A 371 -6.31 3.45 31.01
C THR A 371 -6.11 4.90 31.40
N GLU A 372 -7.03 5.49 32.18
CA GLU A 372 -6.89 6.88 32.66
C GLU A 372 -5.67 7.10 33.58
N GLU A 373 -4.95 6.02 33.90
CA GLU A 373 -3.71 6.07 34.67
C GLU A 373 -2.61 6.86 33.93
N PRO A 374 -2.06 7.92 34.55
CA PRO A 374 -1.03 8.73 33.94
C PRO A 374 0.22 7.90 33.63
N GLY A 375 0.69 8.00 32.38
CA GLY A 375 1.88 7.28 31.90
C GLY A 375 1.58 5.95 31.22
N THR A 376 0.32 5.51 31.19
CA THR A 376 -0.10 4.31 30.46
C THR A 376 -0.80 4.69 29.15
N GLY A 377 -0.68 3.83 28.13
CA GLY A 377 -1.32 4.02 26.83
C GLY A 377 -0.45 4.68 25.74
N VAL A 378 -1.10 5.13 24.67
CA VAL A 378 -0.49 5.81 23.52
C VAL A 378 -1.34 7.00 23.09
N ARG A 379 -0.69 8.00 22.51
CA ARG A 379 -1.34 9.21 21.99
C ARG A 379 -1.22 9.22 20.47
N LEU A 380 -2.34 9.43 19.80
CA LEU A 380 -2.41 9.54 18.35
C LEU A 380 -2.79 10.97 17.97
N VAL A 381 -2.09 11.52 16.98
CA VAL A 381 -2.34 12.89 16.51
C VAL A 381 -2.38 12.86 14.99
N ALA A 382 -3.42 13.43 14.39
CA ALA A 382 -3.47 13.66 12.96
C ALA A 382 -3.51 15.16 12.67
N LEU A 383 -2.79 15.59 11.66
CA LEU A 383 -2.71 16.97 11.19
C LEU A 383 -2.84 16.98 9.67
N GLN A 384 -3.70 17.85 9.14
CA GLN A 384 -3.84 18.11 7.71
C GLN A 384 -3.43 19.56 7.41
N LEU A 385 -2.55 19.74 6.44
CA LEU A 385 -2.12 21.03 5.92
C LEU A 385 -2.18 20.99 4.39
N GLY A 386 -3.26 21.52 3.82
CA GLY A 386 -3.53 21.39 2.39
C GLY A 386 -3.67 19.93 1.96
N LEU A 387 -2.91 19.54 0.94
CA LEU A 387 -2.84 18.17 0.41
C LEU A 387 -1.85 17.26 1.15
N ARG A 388 -1.37 17.69 2.33
CA ARG A 388 -0.45 16.92 3.17
C ARG A 388 -1.15 16.48 4.44
N ARG A 389 -0.92 15.23 4.84
CA ARG A 389 -1.46 14.66 6.08
C ARG A 389 -0.34 14.01 6.88
N LEU A 390 -0.25 14.32 8.16
CA LEU A 390 0.67 13.68 9.09
C LEU A 390 -0.13 12.99 10.20
N LEU A 391 0.13 11.71 10.42
CA LEU A 391 -0.36 10.95 11.55
C LEU A 391 0.84 10.51 12.39
N LEU A 392 0.77 10.75 13.69
CA LEU A 392 1.81 10.40 14.65
C LEU A 392 1.25 9.47 15.72
N LEU A 393 2.04 8.46 16.06
CA LEU A 393 1.91 7.65 17.26
C LEU A 393 2.98 8.11 18.25
N LEU A 394 2.55 8.54 19.43
CA LEU A 394 3.37 9.18 20.43
C LEU A 394 3.33 8.43 21.75
N SER A 395 4.42 8.55 22.49
CA SER A 395 4.55 8.01 23.85
C SER A 395 3.49 8.60 24.80
N PRO A 396 3.12 7.89 25.87
CA PRO A 396 2.18 8.39 26.86
C PRO A 396 2.70 9.62 27.62
N GLN A 397 4.03 9.83 27.64
CA GLN A 397 4.70 10.93 28.33
C GLN A 397 4.55 12.28 27.61
N SER A 398 4.21 12.28 26.31
CA SER A 398 4.12 13.51 25.52
C SER A 398 3.02 14.43 26.02
N PRO A 399 3.28 15.69 26.39
CA PRO A 399 2.25 16.57 26.93
C PRO A 399 1.15 16.88 25.91
N THR A 400 -0.12 16.79 26.32
CA THR A 400 -1.29 16.99 25.43
C THR A 400 -1.29 18.38 24.78
N HIS A 401 -0.91 19.41 25.54
CA HIS A 401 -0.86 20.79 25.06
C HIS A 401 0.23 21.02 24.00
N GLY A 402 1.29 20.19 23.99
CA GLY A 402 2.40 20.28 23.04
C GLY A 402 2.17 19.53 21.73
N LEU A 403 1.19 18.63 21.67
CA LEU A 403 0.97 17.68 20.56
C LEU A 403 0.86 18.36 19.20
N ARG A 404 0.05 19.42 19.11
CA ARG A 404 -0.14 20.16 17.87
C ARG A 404 1.17 20.79 17.40
N SER A 405 1.91 21.42 18.31
CA SER A 405 3.19 22.03 17.97
C SER A 405 4.18 20.98 17.46
N LEU A 406 4.30 19.84 18.14
CA LEU A 406 5.17 18.74 17.73
C LEU A 406 4.78 18.22 16.33
N ALA A 407 3.49 18.00 16.08
CA ALA A 407 3.01 17.54 14.78
C ALA A 407 3.29 18.57 13.67
N THR A 408 3.09 19.86 13.92
CA THR A 408 3.36 20.92 12.94
C THR A 408 4.86 21.03 12.63
N HIS A 409 5.73 21.01 13.63
CA HIS A 409 7.19 21.03 13.40
C HIS A 409 7.65 19.80 12.63
N THR A 410 7.15 18.61 12.99
CA THR A 410 7.47 17.35 12.32
C THR A 410 7.02 17.37 10.86
N LEU A 411 5.81 17.87 10.59
CA LEU A 411 5.29 18.02 9.23
C LEU A 411 6.18 18.94 8.41
N HIS A 412 6.55 20.11 8.93
CA HIS A 412 7.43 21.06 8.24
C HIS A 412 8.83 20.51 8.00
N ALA A 413 9.39 19.73 8.93
CA ALA A 413 10.72 19.14 8.78
C ALA A 413 10.78 18.04 7.71
N LEU A 414 9.73 17.21 7.61
CA LEU A 414 9.69 16.08 6.68
C LEU A 414 9.18 16.45 5.28
N THR A 415 8.32 17.47 5.19
CA THR A 415 7.68 17.87 3.93
C THR A 415 8.65 18.14 2.77
N PRO A 416 9.78 18.85 2.95
CA PRO A 416 10.72 19.12 1.85
C PRO A 416 11.48 17.89 1.34
N LEU A 417 11.39 16.76 2.05
CA LEU A 417 12.16 15.54 1.79
C LEU A 417 11.38 14.49 0.99
N LEU A 418 10.08 14.70 0.80
CA LEU A 418 9.15 13.87 0.02
C LEU A 418 8.78 14.58 -1.27
#